data_AF-A0A670HWT2-F1
#
_entry.id   AF-A0A670HWT2-F1
#
_cell.length_a   1.000
_cell.length_b   1.000
_cell.length_c   1.000
_cell.angle_alpha   90.00
_cell.angle_beta   90.00
_cell.angle_gamma   90.00
#
_symmetry.space_group_name_H-M   'P 1'
#
loop_
_entity.id
_entity.type
_entity.pdbx_description
1 polymer ?
#
loop_
_entity_poly.entity_id
_entity_poly.type
_entity_poly.pdbx_seq_one_letter_code
_entity_poly.pdbx_strand_id
1 'polypeptide(L)'
;MGHGHEHGPVKVEYPDPKVWKVEGTPLQDIQERLARRGLKDPWLRNEAWRYMGTFAKPVTIMDVLRKGFKWGFTAFVVALAVEYTLFPPKKDKGQH
;
A
#
# COMPACT_ATOMS: atom_id res chain seq x y z
N MET A 1 18.50 45.44 12.82
CA MET A 1 18.36 43.97 12.64
C MET A 1 17.63 43.73 11.33
N GLY A 2 18.31 43.21 10.30
CA GLY A 2 17.71 42.96 8.99
C GLY A 2 16.95 41.63 8.94
N HIS A 3 15.70 41.68 8.50
CA HIS A 3 14.88 40.53 8.15
C HIS A 3 15.27 40.03 6.74
N GLY A 4 15.84 38.83 6.65
CA GLY A 4 16.03 38.11 5.40
C GLY A 4 14.90 37.12 5.17
N HIS A 5 13.88 37.52 4.43
CA HIS A 5 12.84 36.62 3.91
C HIS A 5 13.36 35.96 2.62
N GLU A 6 14.02 34.80 2.73
CA GLU A 6 14.32 33.96 1.58
C GLU A 6 13.08 33.13 1.20
N HIS A 7 12.19 33.72 0.42
CA HIS A 7 11.15 32.99 -0.32
C HIS A 7 11.70 32.56 -1.69
N GLY A 8 12.68 31.66 -1.69
CA GLY A 8 13.07 30.92 -2.90
C GLY A 8 12.18 29.68 -3.06
N PRO A 9 11.86 29.24 -4.30
CA PRO A 9 11.19 27.95 -4.49
C PRO A 9 12.03 26.85 -3.85
N VAL A 10 11.43 26.03 -3.00
CA VAL A 10 12.09 24.84 -2.44
C VAL A 10 12.69 24.06 -3.60
N LYS A 11 14.02 23.99 -3.65
CA LYS A 11 14.73 23.32 -4.73
C LYS A 11 14.51 21.82 -4.56
N VAL A 12 13.51 21.29 -5.23
CA VAL A 12 13.23 19.85 -5.24
C VAL A 12 14.34 19.17 -6.03
N GLU A 13 15.13 18.35 -5.35
CA GLU A 13 16.12 17.50 -6.01
C GLU A 13 15.39 16.34 -6.69
N TYR A 14 15.56 16.23 -8.01
CA TYR A 14 15.02 15.13 -8.78
C TYR A 14 15.92 13.89 -8.63
N PRO A 15 15.35 12.68 -8.51
CA PRO A 15 16.14 11.46 -8.50
C PRO A 15 16.86 11.25 -9.84
N ASP A 16 18.03 10.60 -9.81
CA ASP A 16 18.79 10.28 -11.02
C ASP A 16 17.92 9.45 -11.98
N PRO A 17 17.75 9.85 -13.26
CA PRO A 17 16.96 9.09 -14.22
C PRO A 17 17.41 7.64 -14.43
N LYS A 18 18.65 7.27 -14.07
CA LYS A 18 19.19 5.90 -14.12
C LYS A 18 18.55 4.94 -13.12
N VAL A 19 17.86 5.45 -12.10
CA VAL A 19 17.15 4.60 -11.13
C VAL A 19 15.90 3.94 -11.74
N TRP A 20 15.32 4.56 -12.76
CA TRP A 20 14.12 4.05 -13.44
C TRP A 20 14.52 3.02 -14.50
N LYS A 21 14.27 1.76 -14.17
CA LYS A 21 14.61 0.57 -14.94
C LYS A 21 13.36 -0.25 -15.23
N VAL A 22 13.29 -0.85 -16.41
CA VAL A 22 12.12 -1.67 -16.81
C VAL A 22 12.21 -3.05 -16.16
N GLU A 23 13.42 -3.53 -15.91
CA GLU A 23 13.70 -4.82 -15.32
C GLU A 23 13.05 -4.96 -13.92
N GLY A 24 12.37 -6.09 -13.70
CA GLY A 24 11.67 -6.37 -12.44
C GLY A 24 10.33 -5.66 -12.28
N THR A 25 9.86 -4.91 -13.28
CA THR A 25 8.50 -4.34 -13.33
C THR A 25 7.60 -5.14 -14.28
N PRO A 26 6.27 -5.02 -14.19
CA PRO A 26 5.35 -5.62 -15.17
C PRO A 26 5.57 -5.13 -16.62
N LEU A 27 6.26 -4.00 -16.81
CA LEU A 27 6.60 -3.50 -18.13
C LEU A 27 7.63 -4.38 -18.86
N GLN A 28 8.42 -5.18 -18.12
CA GLN A 28 9.32 -6.15 -18.72
C GLN A 28 8.55 -7.20 -19.53
N ASP A 29 7.45 -7.71 -19.00
CA ASP A 29 6.58 -8.67 -19.71
C ASP A 29 6.00 -8.06 -21.00
N ILE A 30 5.64 -6.77 -20.95
CA ILE A 30 5.14 -6.03 -22.12
C ILE A 30 6.25 -5.89 -23.16
N GLN A 31 7.47 -5.52 -22.73
CA GLN A 31 8.64 -5.42 -23.60
C GLN A 31 8.91 -6.75 -24.33
N GLU A 32 8.88 -7.87 -23.61
CA GLU A 32 9.08 -9.20 -24.18
C GLU A 32 7.97 -9.57 -25.18
N ARG A 33 6.71 -9.26 -24.88
CA ARG A 33 5.57 -9.51 -25.78
C ARG A 33 5.66 -8.67 -27.06
N LEU A 34 6.10 -7.42 -26.96
CA LEU A 34 6.35 -6.55 -28.10
C LEU A 34 7.52 -7.05 -28.94
N ALA A 35 8.62 -7.44 -28.30
CA ALA A 35 9.81 -7.96 -28.97
C ALA A 35 9.50 -9.23 -29.79
N ARG A 36 8.63 -10.13 -29.28
CA ARG A 36 8.14 -11.30 -30.04
C ARG A 36 7.40 -10.94 -31.32
N ARG A 37 6.89 -9.71 -31.43
CA ARG A 37 6.23 -9.16 -32.63
C ARG A 37 7.15 -8.27 -33.46
N GLY A 38 8.44 -8.19 -33.13
CA GLY A 38 9.38 -7.27 -33.76
C GLY A 38 9.17 -5.81 -33.40
N LEU A 39 8.44 -5.52 -32.31
CA LEU A 39 8.11 -4.17 -31.86
C LEU A 39 8.94 -3.79 -30.63
N LYS A 40 9.18 -2.48 -30.48
CA LYS A 40 9.84 -1.89 -29.31
C LYS A 40 9.14 -0.59 -28.92
N ASP A 41 8.70 -0.51 -27.68
CA ASP A 41 8.12 0.73 -27.13
C ASP A 41 9.22 1.60 -26.48
N PRO A 42 9.44 2.84 -26.96
CA PRO A 42 10.44 3.74 -26.40
C PRO A 42 10.05 4.34 -25.04
N TRP A 43 8.77 4.26 -24.63
CA TRP A 43 8.26 4.91 -23.42
C TRP A 43 8.27 4.05 -22.16
N LEU A 44 8.60 2.75 -22.25
CA LEU A 44 8.56 1.84 -21.10
C LEU A 44 9.39 2.33 -19.91
N ARG A 45 10.56 2.94 -20.17
CA ARG A 45 11.39 3.49 -19.09
C ARG A 45 10.75 4.70 -18.42
N ASN A 46 10.01 5.52 -19.17
CA ASN A 46 9.29 6.67 -18.63
C ASN A 46 8.12 6.25 -17.74
N GLU A 47 7.56 5.06 -17.94
CA GLU A 47 6.46 4.54 -17.11
C GLU A 47 6.93 3.66 -15.94
N ALA A 48 8.20 3.25 -15.93
CA ALA A 48 8.75 2.34 -14.94
C ALA A 48 8.59 2.83 -13.50
N TRP A 49 8.69 4.14 -13.25
CA TRP A 49 8.56 4.73 -11.92
C TRP A 49 7.22 4.40 -11.24
N ARG A 50 6.14 4.19 -12.02
CA ARG A 50 4.81 3.86 -11.50
C ARG A 50 4.77 2.49 -10.81
N TYR A 51 5.64 1.58 -11.23
CA TYR A 51 5.68 0.20 -10.78
C TYR A 51 6.91 -0.08 -9.89
N MET A 52 7.62 0.96 -9.47
CA MET A 52 8.79 0.88 -8.62
C MET A 52 8.53 1.50 -7.24
N GLY A 53 9.41 1.20 -6.29
CA GLY A 53 9.38 1.80 -4.95
C GLY A 53 8.10 1.48 -4.17
N THR A 54 7.52 2.50 -3.53
CA THR A 54 6.33 2.36 -2.66
C THR A 54 5.08 1.92 -3.41
N PHE A 55 5.01 2.16 -4.72
CA PHE A 55 3.86 1.80 -5.56
C PHE A 55 4.03 0.44 -6.26
N ALA A 56 5.17 -0.23 -6.06
CA ALA A 56 5.44 -1.53 -6.69
C ALA A 56 4.50 -2.65 -6.24
N LYS A 57 3.95 -2.54 -5.02
CA LYS A 57 3.03 -3.55 -4.47
C LYS A 57 1.59 -3.20 -4.84
N PRO A 58 0.92 -3.98 -5.70
CA PRO A 58 -0.47 -3.73 -6.02
C PRO A 58 -1.34 -3.95 -4.78
N VAL A 59 -2.26 -3.03 -4.53
CA VAL A 59 -3.25 -3.20 -3.47
C VAL A 59 -4.25 -4.26 -3.91
N THR A 60 -4.37 -5.34 -3.15
CA THR A 60 -5.40 -6.34 -3.43
C THR A 60 -6.72 -5.96 -2.76
N ILE A 61 -7.84 -6.42 -3.33
CA ILE A 61 -9.18 -6.20 -2.74
C ILE A 61 -9.22 -6.73 -1.29
N MET A 62 -8.56 -7.86 -1.03
CA MET A 62 -8.51 -8.45 0.30
C MET A 62 -7.71 -7.61 1.29
N ASP A 63 -6.65 -6.93 0.84
CA ASP A 63 -5.90 -5.99 1.69
C ASP A 63 -6.78 -4.83 2.14
N VAL A 64 -7.65 -4.34 1.25
CA VAL A 64 -8.62 -3.28 1.57
C VAL A 64 -9.66 -3.78 2.55
N LEU A 65 -10.26 -4.94 2.29
CA LEU A 65 -11.32 -5.51 3.13
C LEU A 65 -10.81 -5.87 4.53
N ARG A 66 -9.58 -6.37 4.65
CA ARG A 66 -8.97 -6.74 5.95
C ARG A 66 -8.26 -5.57 6.61
N LYS A 67 -8.25 -4.38 6.00
CA LYS A 67 -7.62 -3.19 6.59
C LYS A 67 -8.31 -2.85 7.91
N GLY A 68 -7.54 -2.87 9.00
CA GLY A 68 -8.06 -2.61 10.35
C GLY A 68 -8.69 -3.83 11.04
N PHE A 69 -8.94 -4.94 10.35
CA PHE A 69 -9.56 -6.13 10.93
C PHE A 69 -8.77 -6.70 12.12
N LYS A 70 -7.44 -6.69 12.06
CA LYS A 70 -6.58 -7.19 13.17
C LYS A 70 -6.84 -6.43 14.47
N TRP A 71 -6.88 -5.10 14.40
CA TRP A 71 -7.12 -4.24 15.56
C TRP A 71 -8.57 -4.31 16.02
N GLY A 72 -9.52 -4.30 15.07
CA GLY A 72 -10.94 -4.47 15.37
C GLY A 72 -11.24 -5.80 16.08
N PHE A 73 -10.66 -6.90 15.60
CA PHE A 73 -10.82 -8.22 16.22
C PHE A 73 -10.19 -8.29 17.60
N THR A 74 -9.03 -7.66 17.80
CA THR A 74 -8.39 -7.59 19.12
C THR A 74 -9.27 -6.84 20.12
N ALA A 75 -9.80 -5.67 19.73
CA ALA A 75 -10.71 -4.90 20.56
C ALA A 75 -12.00 -5.67 20.87
N PHE A 76 -12.53 -6.41 19.89
CA PHE A 76 -13.69 -7.28 20.06
C PHE A 76 -13.45 -8.39 21.10
N VAL A 77 -12.31 -9.08 21.05
CA VAL A 77 -11.98 -10.12 22.04
C VAL A 77 -11.80 -9.54 23.44
N VAL A 78 -11.14 -8.37 23.57
CA VAL A 78 -11.02 -7.68 24.85
C VAL A 78 -12.38 -7.30 25.40
N ALA A 79 -13.27 -6.77 24.56
CA ALA A 79 -14.63 -6.43 24.95
C ALA A 79 -15.40 -7.66 25.45
N LEU A 80 -15.32 -8.79 24.74
CA LEU A 80 -15.92 -10.05 25.20
C LEU A 80 -15.33 -10.48 26.56
N ALA A 81 -14.01 -10.42 26.75
CA ALA A 81 -13.40 -10.78 28.02
C ALA A 81 -13.91 -9.90 29.18
N VAL A 82 -14.06 -8.59 28.95
CA VAL A 82 -14.63 -7.66 29.94
C VAL A 82 -16.09 -7.97 30.21
N GLU A 83 -16.89 -8.22 29.17
CA GLU A 83 -18.31 -8.55 29.30
C GLU A 83 -18.51 -9.86 30.08
N TYR A 84 -17.78 -10.92 29.75
CA TYR A 84 -17.89 -12.22 30.43
C TYR A 84 -17.39 -12.18 31.88
N THR A 85 -16.41 -11.32 32.19
CA THR A 85 -15.89 -11.18 33.56
C THR A 85 -16.79 -10.33 34.45
N LEU A 86 -17.40 -9.26 33.92
CA LEU A 86 -18.24 -8.34 34.68
C LEU A 86 -19.73 -8.72 34.66
N PHE A 87 -20.21 -9.34 33.58
CA PHE A 87 -21.59 -9.72 33.35
C PHE A 87 -21.67 -11.19 32.90
N PRO A 88 -21.36 -12.15 33.78
CA PRO A 88 -21.43 -13.55 33.43
C PRO A 88 -22.85 -13.91 32.97
N PRO A 89 -23.02 -14.63 31.84
CA PRO A 89 -24.34 -14.97 31.32
C PRO A 89 -25.10 -15.79 32.36
N LYS A 90 -26.33 -15.35 32.68
CA LYS A 90 -27.22 -16.12 33.55
C LYS A 90 -27.49 -17.46 32.88
N LYS A 91 -27.19 -18.57 33.58
CA LYS A 91 -27.68 -19.89 33.19
C LYS A 91 -29.20 -19.84 33.19
N ASP A 92 -29.79 -19.93 32.00
CA ASP A 92 -31.22 -20.17 31.88
C ASP A 92 -31.49 -21.55 32.47
N LYS A 93 -32.09 -21.59 33.66
CA LYS A 93 -32.60 -22.82 34.25
C LYS A 93 -33.89 -23.10 33.49
N GLY A 94 -33.78 -23.82 32.38
CA GLY A 94 -34.94 -24.36 31.67
C GLY A 94 -35.87 -25.02 32.69
N GLN A 95 -37.09 -24.47 32.81
CA GLN A 95 -38.19 -25.15 33.47
C GLN A 95 -38.59 -26.31 32.57
N HIS A 96 -38.18 -27.51 32.98
CA HIS A 96 -38.79 -28.78 32.56
C HIS A 96 -39.95 -29.10 33.51
#